data_AF-A0A8J7NY97-F1
#
_entry.id   AF-A0A8J7NY97-F1
#
_cell.length_a   1.000
_cell.length_b   1.000
_cell.length_c   1.000
_cell.angle_alpha   90.00
_cell.angle_beta   90.00
_cell.angle_gamma   90.00
#
_symmetry.space_group_name_H-M   'P 1'
#
loop_
_entity.id
_entity.type
_entity.pdbx_description
1 polymer ?
#
loop_
_entity_poly.entity_id
_entity_poly.type
_entity_poly.pdbx_seq_one_letter_code
_entity_poly.pdbx_strand_id
1 'polypeptide(L)'
;MVDCVTDYINFCVDNTIPTKDLHCFPNNKPWITSDLKALLNDKKRHFRREDKEEVKRVQRELKQKLRESKEAYRRKVEDKLQRNRVRDVRSSMREITGFKQAGGATEGNLEMTNELNQFFNRFDSGPSVAHHPSPHSHTIALTARENLPFSVENKWRLLGMMVVFFGSGFTFPFIVVRHQLLKK
;
A
#
# COMPACT_ATOMS: atom_id res chain seq x y z
N MET A 1 49.99 13.23 17.49
CA MET A 1 49.53 14.42 16.73
C MET A 1 48.22 14.13 16.01
N VAL A 2 48.08 12.97 15.35
CA VAL A 2 46.84 12.55 14.68
C VAL A 2 45.69 12.36 15.69
N ASP A 3 45.98 11.83 16.89
CA ASP A 3 44.97 11.56 17.92
C ASP A 3 44.26 12.83 18.40
N CYS A 4 45.01 13.92 18.63
CA CYS A 4 44.45 15.21 19.03
C CYS A 4 43.53 15.81 17.95
N VAL A 5 43.85 15.60 16.68
CA VAL A 5 43.03 16.07 15.56
C VAL A 5 41.77 15.21 15.44
N THR A 6 41.89 13.90 15.60
CA THR A 6 40.75 12.96 15.63
C THR A 6 39.78 13.26 16.76
N ASP A 7 40.29 13.53 17.96
CA ASP A 7 39.46 13.87 19.12
C ASP A 7 38.69 15.18 18.91
N TYR A 8 39.34 16.19 18.31
CA TYR A 8 38.69 17.45 17.99
C TYR A 8 37.59 17.29 16.93
N ILE A 9 37.81 16.43 15.93
CA ILE A 9 36.80 16.11 14.92
C ILE A 9 35.59 15.42 15.56
N ASN A 10 35.82 14.40 16.41
CA ASN A 10 34.75 13.70 17.11
C ASN A 10 33.97 14.64 18.03
N PHE A 11 34.66 15.53 18.75
CA PHE A 11 34.03 16.58 19.55
C PHE A 11 33.12 17.49 18.70
N CYS A 12 33.58 17.91 17.52
CA CYS A 12 32.77 18.73 16.62
C CYS A 12 31.54 17.95 16.11
N VAL A 13 31.70 16.67 15.79
CA VAL A 13 30.61 15.78 15.37
C VAL A 13 29.55 15.66 16.47
N ASP A 14 29.97 15.38 17.70
CA ASP A 14 29.04 15.16 18.82
C ASP A 14 28.31 16.44 19.25
N ASN A 15 28.95 17.62 19.12
CA ASN A 15 28.33 18.90 19.46
C ASN A 15 27.47 19.50 18.33
N THR A 16 27.77 19.20 17.07
CA THR A 16 27.03 19.80 15.94
C THR A 16 25.91 18.91 15.41
N ILE A 17 26.05 17.59 15.57
CA ILE A 17 25.08 16.62 15.08
C ILE A 17 24.21 16.17 16.27
N PRO A 18 22.95 16.64 16.36
CA PRO A 18 22.06 16.18 17.42
C PRO A 18 21.82 14.68 17.28
N THR A 19 22.26 13.94 18.30
CA THR A 19 22.02 12.50 18.38
C THR A 19 20.56 12.28 18.79
N LYS A 20 19.83 11.50 17.98
CA LYS A 20 18.45 11.14 18.25
C LYS A 20 18.37 9.63 18.42
N ASP A 21 17.86 9.19 19.56
CA ASP A 21 17.53 7.79 19.75
C ASP A 21 16.33 7.43 18.89
N LEU A 22 16.61 6.74 17.78
CA LEU A 22 15.58 6.17 16.94
C LEU A 22 15.20 4.80 17.52
N HIS A 23 14.01 4.73 18.14
CA HIS A 23 13.45 3.46 18.54
C HIS A 23 12.94 2.70 17.31
N CYS A 24 13.85 1.94 16.70
CA CYS A 24 13.53 1.05 15.60
C CYS A 24 12.85 -0.20 16.16
N PHE A 25 11.51 -0.21 16.15
CA PHE A 25 10.77 -1.45 16.38
C PHE A 25 11.21 -2.49 15.34
N PRO A 26 11.44 -3.75 15.73
CA PRO A 26 11.66 -4.81 14.76
C PRO A 26 10.42 -4.88 13.85
N ASN A 27 10.52 -4.34 12.64
CA ASN A 27 9.50 -4.54 11.60
C ASN A 27 9.62 -5.97 11.03
N ASN A 28 9.74 -6.94 11.94
CA ASN A 28 9.74 -8.34 11.60
C ASN A 28 8.28 -8.72 11.38
N LYS A 29 7.90 -8.74 10.11
CA LYS A 29 6.57 -9.14 9.70
C LYS A 29 6.21 -10.48 10.40
N PRO A 30 4.99 -10.64 10.95
CA PRO A 30 4.61 -11.81 11.74
C PRO A 30 4.75 -13.16 11.01
N TRP A 31 4.80 -13.14 9.68
CA TRP A 31 5.02 -14.30 8.81
C TRP A 31 6.50 -14.59 8.52
N ILE A 32 7.45 -13.88 9.13
CA ILE A 32 8.90 -14.13 8.97
C ILE A 32 9.34 -15.11 10.06
N THR A 33 9.45 -16.37 9.67
CA THR A 33 9.88 -17.49 10.53
C THR A 33 11.40 -17.62 10.60
N SER A 34 11.91 -18.38 11.57
CA SER A 34 13.34 -18.72 11.71
C SER A 34 13.89 -19.39 10.46
N ASP A 35 13.12 -20.30 9.86
CA ASP A 35 13.46 -21.00 8.62
C ASP A 35 13.67 -20.05 7.44
N LEU A 36 12.85 -19.01 7.34
CA LEU A 36 13.00 -17.99 6.32
C LEU A 36 14.32 -17.23 6.48
N LYS A 37 14.71 -16.95 7.72
CA LYS A 37 16.01 -16.32 8.05
C LYS A 37 17.16 -17.27 7.73
N ALA A 38 17.02 -18.57 7.99
CA ALA A 38 18.00 -19.58 7.62
C ALA A 38 18.21 -19.63 6.09
N LEU A 39 17.13 -19.71 5.32
CA LEU A 39 17.19 -19.68 3.84
C LEU A 39 17.81 -18.38 3.30
N LEU A 40 17.52 -17.24 3.91
CA LEU A 40 18.16 -15.96 3.54
C LEU A 40 19.67 -15.99 3.80
N ASN A 41 20.10 -16.57 4.92
CA ASN A 41 21.52 -16.73 5.25
C ASN A 41 22.23 -17.74 4.35
N ASP A 42 21.58 -18.85 4.00
CA ASP A 42 22.10 -19.83 3.04
C ASP A 42 22.24 -19.22 1.65
N LYS A 43 21.24 -18.46 1.19
CA LYS A 43 21.35 -17.73 -0.08
C LYS A 43 22.57 -16.80 -0.08
N LYS A 44 22.82 -16.09 1.01
CA LYS A 44 24.03 -15.25 1.18
C LYS A 44 25.32 -16.09 1.14
N ARG A 45 25.33 -17.30 1.73
CA ARG A 45 26.48 -18.21 1.69
C ARG A 45 26.78 -18.69 0.27
N HIS A 46 25.77 -19.15 -0.47
CA HIS A 46 25.97 -19.62 -1.85
C HIS A 46 26.32 -18.49 -2.82
N PHE A 47 25.76 -17.30 -2.61
CA PHE A 47 26.14 -16.12 -3.37
C PHE A 47 27.63 -15.79 -3.20
N ARG A 48 28.15 -15.84 -1.96
CA ARG A 48 29.59 -15.63 -1.71
C ARG A 48 30.48 -16.74 -2.29
N ARG A 49 29.94 -17.94 -2.47
CA ARG A 49 30.63 -19.09 -3.08
C ARG A 49 30.48 -19.14 -4.60
N GLU A 50 29.82 -18.16 -5.22
CA GLU A 50 29.48 -18.09 -6.65
C GLU A 50 28.75 -19.33 -7.21
N ASP A 51 28.12 -20.12 -6.34
CA ASP A 51 27.38 -21.32 -6.72
C ASP A 51 25.98 -20.95 -7.22
N LYS A 52 25.89 -20.68 -8.53
CA LYS A 52 24.68 -20.13 -9.17
C LYS A 52 23.49 -21.09 -9.14
N GLU A 53 23.72 -22.40 -9.27
CA GLU A 53 22.64 -23.38 -9.26
C GLU A 53 22.01 -23.49 -7.88
N GLU A 54 22.85 -23.42 -6.86
CA GLU A 54 22.42 -23.46 -5.48
C GLU A 54 21.71 -22.19 -5.03
N VAL A 55 22.19 -21.02 -5.48
CA VAL A 55 21.47 -19.75 -5.31
C VAL A 55 20.07 -19.81 -5.96
N LYS A 56 19.93 -20.41 -7.15
CA LYS A 56 18.63 -20.58 -7.81
C LYS A 56 17.73 -21.54 -7.02
N ARG A 57 18.27 -22.65 -6.50
CA ARG A 57 17.52 -23.62 -5.69
C ARG A 57 16.99 -22.97 -4.42
N VAL A 58 17.88 -22.35 -3.63
CA VAL A 58 17.52 -21.67 -2.37
C VAL A 58 16.55 -20.52 -2.64
N GLN A 59 16.69 -19.80 -3.76
CA GLN A 59 15.73 -18.76 -4.14
C GLN A 59 14.33 -19.30 -4.44
N ARG A 60 14.21 -20.47 -5.10
CA ARG A 60 12.92 -21.12 -5.33
C ARG A 60 12.29 -21.55 -4.01
N GLU A 61 13.06 -22.20 -3.15
CA GLU A 61 12.60 -22.63 -1.83
C GLU A 61 12.18 -21.45 -0.94
N LEU A 62 12.97 -20.37 -0.94
CA LEU A 62 12.64 -19.14 -0.21
C LEU A 62 11.32 -18.53 -0.70
N LYS A 63 11.06 -18.51 -2.01
CA LYS A 63 9.79 -18.03 -2.56
C LYS A 63 8.62 -18.92 -2.12
N GLN A 64 8.81 -20.23 -2.11
CA GLN A 64 7.81 -21.20 -1.66
C GLN A 64 7.49 -21.02 -0.17
N LYS A 65 8.49 -21.09 0.73
CA LYS A 65 8.27 -20.91 2.18
C LYS A 65 7.69 -19.54 2.51
N LEU A 66 8.05 -18.48 1.76
CA LEU A 66 7.47 -17.15 1.95
C LEU A 66 5.98 -17.13 1.60
N ARG A 67 5.56 -17.84 0.53
CA ARG A 67 4.15 -17.96 0.16
C ARG A 67 3.38 -18.73 1.23
N GLU A 68 3.88 -19.90 1.62
CA GLU A 68 3.28 -20.74 2.65
C GLU A 68 3.14 -20.01 3.98
N SER A 69 4.20 -19.30 4.43
CA SER A 69 4.17 -18.55 5.68
C SER A 69 3.18 -17.38 5.65
N LYS A 70 3.08 -16.68 4.51
CA LYS A 70 2.08 -15.62 4.32
C LYS A 70 0.66 -16.16 4.31
N GLU A 71 0.43 -17.29 3.65
CA GLU A 71 -0.89 -17.95 3.61
C GLU A 71 -1.29 -18.48 4.98
N ALA A 72 -0.37 -19.12 5.71
CA ALA A 72 -0.61 -19.58 7.08
C ALA A 72 -0.96 -18.40 8.01
N TYR A 73 -0.26 -17.27 7.87
CA TYR A 73 -0.60 -16.06 8.62
C TYR A 73 -1.97 -15.50 8.21
N ARG A 74 -2.28 -15.42 6.91
CA ARG A 74 -3.60 -15.01 6.42
C ARG A 74 -4.71 -15.88 7.02
N ARG A 75 -4.55 -17.20 7.00
CA ARG A 75 -5.52 -18.13 7.60
C ARG A 75 -5.68 -17.88 9.09
N LYS A 76 -4.60 -17.65 9.85
CA LYS A 76 -4.69 -17.30 11.27
C LYS A 76 -5.45 -16.00 11.52
N VAL A 77 -5.25 -14.99 10.66
CA VAL A 77 -5.98 -13.70 10.76
C VAL A 77 -7.46 -13.90 10.44
N GLU A 78 -7.76 -14.60 9.35
CA GLU A 78 -9.14 -14.90 8.94
C GLU A 78 -9.85 -15.74 10.01
N ASP A 79 -9.19 -16.76 10.55
CA ASP A 79 -9.73 -17.62 11.59
C ASP A 79 -9.96 -16.87 12.91
N LYS A 80 -9.07 -15.95 13.28
CA LYS A 80 -9.32 -15.01 14.38
C LYS A 80 -10.50 -14.09 14.07
N LEU A 81 -10.66 -13.62 12.84
CA LEU A 81 -11.79 -12.79 12.43
C LEU A 81 -13.12 -13.56 12.50
N GLN A 82 -13.15 -14.79 12.03
CA GLN A 82 -14.32 -15.66 12.04
C GLN A 82 -14.72 -16.10 13.47
N ARG A 83 -13.72 -16.34 14.34
CA ARG A 83 -13.97 -16.66 15.76
C ARG A 83 -14.28 -15.43 16.61
N ASN A 84 -13.92 -14.23 16.16
CA ASN A 84 -14.10 -12.99 16.91
C ASN A 84 -15.35 -12.26 16.41
N ARG A 85 -16.43 -12.39 17.17
CA ARG A 85 -17.71 -11.69 17.04
C ARG A 85 -17.48 -10.29 16.46
N VAL A 86 -18.23 -9.93 15.41
CA VAL A 86 -18.17 -8.62 14.71
C VAL A 86 -18.16 -7.42 15.69
N ARG A 87 -18.70 -7.61 16.89
CA ARG A 87 -18.70 -6.68 18.03
C ARG A 87 -17.31 -6.34 18.57
N ASP A 88 -16.42 -7.32 18.65
CA ASP A 88 -15.04 -7.16 19.15
C ASP A 88 -14.16 -6.55 18.06
N VAL A 89 -14.35 -6.92 16.79
CA VAL A 89 -13.75 -6.22 15.63
C VAL A 89 -14.14 -4.75 15.62
N ARG A 90 -15.43 -4.44 15.85
CA ARG A 90 -15.92 -3.06 15.95
C ARG A 90 -15.36 -2.33 17.17
N SER A 91 -15.12 -3.02 18.29
CA SER A 91 -14.43 -2.44 19.45
C SER A 91 -12.95 -2.17 19.18
N SER A 92 -12.22 -3.12 18.62
CA SER A 92 -10.81 -2.94 18.24
C SER A 92 -10.66 -1.85 17.19
N MET A 93 -11.59 -1.75 16.23
CA MET A 93 -11.62 -0.67 15.24
C MET A 93 -11.81 0.70 15.91
N ARG A 94 -12.70 0.81 16.90
CA ARG A 94 -12.88 2.04 17.70
C ARG A 94 -11.63 2.41 18.49
N GLU A 95 -10.93 1.42 19.04
CA GLU A 95 -9.72 1.62 19.84
C GLU A 95 -8.52 2.04 18.98
N ILE A 96 -8.32 1.40 17.83
CA ILE A 96 -7.27 1.75 16.86
C ILE A 96 -7.49 3.15 16.27
N THR A 97 -8.74 3.53 16.02
CA THR A 97 -9.09 4.85 15.44
C THR A 97 -9.28 5.94 16.50
N GLY A 98 -9.24 5.61 17.79
CA GLY A 98 -9.49 6.57 18.88
C GLY A 98 -10.92 7.12 18.94
N PHE A 99 -11.87 6.48 18.25
CA PHE A 99 -13.24 6.97 18.15
C PHE A 99 -14.01 6.70 19.45
N LYS A 100 -14.01 7.67 20.36
CA LYS A 100 -14.83 7.67 21.57
C LYS A 100 -16.26 8.02 21.19
N GLN A 101 -17.21 7.12 21.45
CA GLN A 101 -18.63 7.46 21.30
C GLN A 101 -18.91 8.65 22.22
N ALA A 102 -19.22 9.81 21.64
CA ALA A 102 -19.73 10.92 22.40
C ALA A 102 -21.01 10.43 23.09
N GLY A 103 -21.05 10.53 24.42
CA GLY A 103 -22.21 10.23 25.23
C GLY A 103 -23.33 11.18 24.86
N GLY A 104 -24.10 10.78 23.87
CA GLY A 104 -25.24 11.49 23.34
C GLY A 104 -25.78 10.61 22.23
N ALA A 105 -26.89 9.93 22.50
CA ALA A 105 -27.70 9.38 21.43
C ALA A 105 -28.17 10.55 20.57
N THR A 106 -27.38 10.94 19.56
CA THR A 106 -27.95 11.58 18.39
C THR A 106 -28.79 10.51 17.76
N GLU A 107 -30.08 10.62 18.02
CA GLU A 107 -31.18 9.91 17.36
C GLU A 107 -30.81 9.73 15.89
N GLY A 108 -30.25 8.57 15.58
CA GLY A 108 -29.82 8.24 14.24
C GLY A 108 -31.10 8.06 13.46
N ASN A 109 -31.51 9.10 12.72
CA ASN A 109 -32.73 9.07 11.94
C ASN A 109 -32.69 7.80 11.05
N LEU A 110 -33.66 6.93 11.28
CA LEU A 110 -33.76 5.62 10.63
C LEU A 110 -33.78 5.79 9.10
N GLU A 111 -34.32 6.92 8.66
CA GLU A 111 -34.32 7.42 7.29
C GLU A 111 -32.91 7.72 6.75
N MET A 112 -32.06 8.45 7.49
CA MET A 112 -30.67 8.70 7.11
C MET A 112 -29.88 7.40 6.96
N THR A 113 -30.12 6.45 7.87
CA THR A 113 -29.46 5.13 7.82
C THR A 113 -29.93 4.36 6.58
N ASN A 114 -31.22 4.40 6.28
CA ASN A 114 -31.79 3.77 5.09
C ASN A 114 -31.28 4.43 3.80
N GLU A 115 -31.15 5.76 3.77
CA GLU A 115 -30.63 6.54 2.65
C GLU A 115 -29.17 6.19 2.36
N LEU A 116 -28.31 6.10 3.38
CA LEU A 116 -26.93 5.64 3.22
C LEU A 116 -26.88 4.20 2.69
N ASN A 117 -27.73 3.32 3.21
CA ASN A 117 -27.74 1.92 2.77
C ASN A 117 -28.17 1.82 1.30
N GLN A 118 -29.16 2.61 0.89
CA GLN A 118 -29.60 2.70 -0.50
C GLN A 118 -28.51 3.31 -1.40
N PHE A 119 -27.80 4.33 -0.92
CA PHE A 119 -26.72 5.00 -1.64
C PHE A 119 -25.53 4.07 -1.92
N PHE A 120 -25.09 3.28 -0.93
CA PHE A 120 -23.97 2.36 -1.10
C PHE A 120 -24.36 1.11 -1.91
N ASN A 121 -25.60 0.61 -1.76
CA ASN A 121 -26.09 -0.56 -2.51
C ASN A 121 -26.62 -0.21 -3.92
N ARG A 122 -26.58 1.06 -4.35
CA ARG A 122 -27.09 1.50 -5.66
C ARG A 122 -26.37 0.85 -6.86
N PHE A 123 -25.15 0.35 -6.65
CA PHE A 123 -24.38 -0.33 -7.68
C PHE A 123 -24.57 -1.85 -7.69
N ASP A 124 -25.11 -2.42 -6.59
CA ASP A 124 -25.39 -3.85 -6.44
C ASP A 124 -26.85 -4.20 -6.77
N SER A 125 -27.74 -3.21 -6.71
CA SER A 125 -29.15 -3.37 -7.09
C SER A 125 -29.29 -3.30 -8.62
N GLY A 126 -29.59 -4.43 -9.26
CA GLY A 126 -30.03 -4.45 -10.66
C GLY A 126 -31.25 -3.53 -10.88
N PRO A 127 -31.59 -3.17 -12.14
CA PRO A 127 -32.60 -2.16 -12.41
C PRO A 127 -33.98 -2.65 -11.95
N SER A 128 -34.41 -2.22 -10.77
CA SER A 128 -35.76 -2.47 -10.28
C SER A 128 -36.65 -1.28 -10.60
N VAL A 129 -37.77 -1.59 -11.21
CA VAL A 129 -38.71 -0.69 -11.89
C VAL A 129 -39.67 -0.05 -10.88
N ALA A 130 -39.95 1.25 -11.12
CA ALA A 130 -41.05 2.09 -10.63
C ALA A 130 -40.90 2.75 -9.23
N HIS A 131 -41.17 4.05 -9.02
CA HIS A 131 -42.18 4.94 -9.65
C HIS A 131 -41.81 6.45 -9.66
N HIS A 132 -42.05 7.08 -10.82
CA HIS A 132 -42.46 8.50 -11.11
C HIS A 132 -41.39 9.64 -11.07
N PRO A 133 -41.58 10.79 -11.79
CA PRO A 133 -40.86 11.10 -13.02
C PRO A 133 -40.23 12.51 -13.01
N SER A 134 -39.06 12.67 -13.60
CA SER A 134 -38.62 14.01 -14.02
C SER A 134 -37.71 13.86 -15.24
N PRO A 135 -37.99 14.56 -16.36
CA PRO A 135 -37.39 14.24 -17.64
C PRO A 135 -36.03 14.94 -17.81
N HIS A 136 -35.08 14.86 -16.87
CA HIS A 136 -33.78 15.55 -17.05
C HIS A 136 -32.52 14.84 -16.51
N SER A 137 -32.58 13.56 -16.13
CA SER A 137 -31.42 12.91 -15.49
C SER A 137 -30.54 12.06 -16.41
N HIS A 138 -30.95 11.77 -17.65
CA HIS A 138 -30.14 10.98 -18.58
C HIS A 138 -29.05 11.78 -19.32
N THR A 139 -29.05 13.11 -19.22
CA THR A 139 -28.10 13.95 -19.97
C THR A 139 -26.79 14.21 -19.21
N ILE A 140 -26.78 14.22 -17.87
CA ILE A 140 -25.62 14.72 -17.10
C ILE A 140 -24.51 13.67 -16.93
N ALA A 141 -24.82 12.38 -16.94
CA ALA A 141 -23.80 11.33 -16.85
C ALA A 141 -23.09 11.03 -18.18
N LEU A 142 -23.76 11.30 -19.31
CA LEU A 142 -23.18 11.12 -20.65
C LEU A 142 -22.19 12.25 -20.98
N THR A 143 -22.50 13.49 -20.58
CA THR A 143 -21.64 14.65 -20.85
C THR A 143 -20.29 14.56 -20.12
N ALA A 144 -20.25 14.10 -18.87
CA ALA A 144 -18.99 14.01 -18.12
C ALA A 144 -17.95 13.05 -18.75
N ARG A 145 -18.42 11.98 -19.40
CA ARG A 145 -17.57 10.97 -20.06
C ARG A 145 -17.15 11.38 -21.47
N GLU A 146 -17.98 12.18 -22.16
CA GLU A 146 -17.70 12.71 -23.50
C GLU A 146 -16.88 14.03 -23.51
N ASN A 147 -16.85 14.76 -22.39
CA ASN A 147 -16.13 16.04 -22.28
C ASN A 147 -14.62 15.92 -22.00
N LEU A 148 -14.07 14.70 -21.96
CA LEU A 148 -12.64 14.49 -21.77
C LEU A 148 -11.93 14.50 -23.14
N PRO A 149 -10.78 15.19 -23.29
CA PRO A 149 -10.03 15.21 -24.54
C PRO A 149 -9.38 13.85 -24.87
N PHE A 150 -9.68 12.81 -24.11
CA PHE A 150 -9.25 11.43 -24.31
C PHE A 150 -10.36 10.47 -23.88
N SER A 151 -10.48 9.37 -24.61
CA SER A 151 -11.52 8.37 -24.35
C SER A 151 -11.15 7.46 -23.18
N VAL A 152 -12.10 7.29 -22.26
CA VAL A 152 -11.98 6.46 -21.04
C VAL A 152 -12.67 5.09 -21.18
N GLU A 153 -13.16 4.76 -22.38
CA GLU A 153 -14.01 3.57 -22.58
C GLU A 153 -13.22 2.26 -22.51
N ASN A 154 -12.00 2.26 -23.05
CA ASN A 154 -11.13 1.11 -23.03
C ASN A 154 -10.05 1.29 -21.96
N LYS A 155 -10.14 0.50 -20.88
CA LYS A 155 -9.24 0.57 -19.72
C LYS A 155 -7.76 0.38 -20.11
N TRP A 156 -7.47 -0.52 -21.05
CA TRP A 156 -6.10 -0.77 -21.50
C TRP A 156 -5.55 0.36 -22.36
N ARG A 157 -6.41 0.97 -23.20
CA ARG A 157 -6.06 2.15 -24.00
C ARG A 157 -5.81 3.37 -23.10
N LEU A 158 -6.68 3.58 -22.11
CA LEU A 158 -6.53 4.65 -21.12
C LEU A 158 -5.25 4.46 -20.30
N LEU A 159 -4.99 3.24 -19.81
CA LEU A 159 -3.76 2.93 -19.08
C LEU A 159 -2.52 3.18 -19.94
N GLY A 160 -2.53 2.74 -21.20
CA GLY A 160 -1.44 3.03 -22.15
C GLY A 160 -1.22 4.53 -22.33
N MET A 161 -2.28 5.31 -22.52
CA MET A 161 -2.20 6.77 -22.66
C MET A 161 -1.66 7.45 -21.40
N MET A 162 -2.12 7.04 -20.21
CA MET A 162 -1.63 7.57 -18.93
C MET A 162 -0.14 7.24 -18.72
N VAL A 163 0.28 6.01 -19.04
CA VAL A 163 1.69 5.60 -18.93
C VAL A 163 2.57 6.41 -19.88
N VAL A 164 2.15 6.66 -21.12
CA VAL A 164 2.92 7.48 -22.07
C VAL A 164 2.96 8.95 -21.60
N PHE A 165 1.83 9.51 -21.17
CA PHE A 165 1.74 10.90 -20.75
C PHE A 165 2.60 11.17 -19.50
N PHE A 166 2.40 10.42 -18.42
CA PHE A 166 3.19 10.61 -17.20
C PHE A 166 4.63 10.08 -17.33
N GLY A 167 4.82 8.99 -18.07
CA GLY A 167 6.14 8.42 -18.32
C GLY A 167 7.05 9.35 -19.13
N SER A 168 6.51 10.04 -20.14
CA SER A 168 7.27 11.05 -20.89
C SER A 168 7.64 12.25 -20.01
N GLY A 169 6.69 12.81 -19.24
CA GLY A 169 6.97 13.91 -18.31
C GLY A 169 8.03 13.56 -17.25
N PHE A 170 8.00 12.34 -16.74
CA PHE A 170 8.97 11.87 -15.75
C PHE A 170 10.36 11.59 -16.35
N THR A 171 10.43 11.03 -17.56
CA THR A 171 11.71 10.64 -18.20
C THR A 171 12.40 11.81 -18.91
N PHE A 172 11.65 12.83 -19.33
CA PHE A 172 12.15 13.96 -20.10
C PHE A 172 13.33 14.70 -19.43
N PRO A 173 13.30 15.07 -18.13
CA PRO A 173 14.43 15.74 -17.47
C PRO A 173 15.72 14.92 -17.50
N PHE A 174 15.62 13.59 -17.34
CA PHE A 174 16.79 12.70 -17.35
C PHE A 174 17.41 12.58 -18.75
N ILE A 175 16.58 12.56 -19.79
CA ILE A 175 17.05 12.57 -21.19
C ILE A 175 17.77 13.88 -21.50
N VAL A 176 17.22 15.02 -21.06
CA VAL A 176 17.85 16.34 -21.23
C VAL A 176 19.20 16.40 -20.51
N VAL A 177 19.27 15.96 -19.26
CA VAL A 177 20.54 15.91 -18.50
C VAL A 177 21.56 15.02 -19.21
N ARG A 178 21.16 13.81 -19.63
CA ARG A 178 22.04 12.90 -20.38
C ARG A 178 22.52 13.52 -21.68
N HIS A 179 21.64 14.21 -22.42
CA HIS A 179 21.99 14.87 -23.66
C HIS A 179 23.01 16.01 -23.45
N GLN A 180 22.87 16.79 -22.37
CA GLN A 180 23.86 17.82 -22.00
C GLN A 180 25.21 17.22 -21.62
N LEU A 181 25.23 16.12 -20.87
CA LEU A 181 26.46 15.44 -20.47
C LEU A 181 27.22 14.78 -21.64
N LEU A 182 26.50 14.42 -22.72
CA LEU A 182 27.07 13.79 -23.92
C LEU A 182 27.48 14.80 -25.00
N LYS A 183 27.14 16.08 -24.85
CA LYS A 183 27.70 17.15 -25.67
C LYS A 183 29.14 17.43 -25.21
N LYS A 184 30.10 16.78 -25.86
CA LYS A 184 31.48 17.25 -25.98
C LYS A 184 31.63 18.05 -27.26
#